data_AF-A0A7H8SHP0-F1
#
_entry.id   AF-A0A7H8SHP0-F1
#
_cell.length_a   1.000
_cell.length_b   1.000
_cell.length_c   1.000
_cell.angle_alpha   90.00
_cell.angle_beta   90.00
_cell.angle_gamma   90.00
#
_symmetry.space_group_name_H-M   'P 1'
#
loop_
_entity.id
_entity.type
_entity.pdbx_description
1 polymer ?
#
loop_
_entity_poly.entity_id
_entity_poly.type
_entity_poly.pdbx_seq_one_letter_code
_entity_poly.pdbx_strand_id
1 'polypeptide(L)'
;MFTKTIIKRTTETNSDVSNTPPTAKQDCSDVVHISVFFDGTGNNKDADEEKKKWSNPSRLWKSADQHAQESESNGCKSNYAIYVSGVGTRFNGELNIFQRALAMMQDHSGFGLGVGTGGTRRLDYGEDQLNDALKQVMILNAKKSEIDTGKYANEKKVYSFAEVDNSLKQHRLIKKINISTFGFSRGAALARAFTNQFMWQCESDCNGLSYGTGKYPIEFKFMGIFDTVASFGLPATNLNNNLTFDGRDMVIDERIKMCVHHVAGNELRFAFPVDLIHKENGQISNPNWKELVYPGMHSDVGGGYTPGSQNVNDNFARIPLKDMLEDAVSAGVRMFDYNQLKEKYGALFTEQFEIQNETQRLYDAVKALIPSTGKVQDQITAAMKVYYSAYGTLARSKTASVSQNVRKDNKFREILPIGPSDMATEISRLEKLQNLTAPNKSGGINIFRILSPVSKAYEFFLDVDDWEFASWHKESTPEIMSFYQNYIHDSKYGFMSNAEPFSYFRQRTVYESRRSGKGEEVDQKTAEDKAVCAVVNREVQHEEFFDAFERAKQEDLPLAM
;
A
#
# COMPACT_ATOMS: atom_id res chain seq x y z
N MET A 1 -22.84 -3.49 15.80
CA MET A 1 -21.47 -3.38 15.22
C MET A 1 -20.70 -2.19 15.79
N PHE A 2 -21.25 -0.97 15.74
CA PHE A 2 -20.61 0.26 16.26
C PHE A 2 -19.96 0.16 17.66
N THR A 3 -20.66 -0.37 18.66
CA THR A 3 -20.11 -0.48 20.03
C THR A 3 -18.90 -1.41 20.12
N LYS A 4 -18.86 -2.50 19.32
CA LYS A 4 -17.70 -3.41 19.26
C LYS A 4 -16.49 -2.74 18.60
N THR A 5 -16.71 -1.94 17.56
CA THR A 5 -15.65 -1.19 16.87
C THR A 5 -15.04 -0.12 17.78
N ILE A 6 -15.88 0.61 18.55
CA ILE A 6 -15.41 1.60 19.53
C ILE A 6 -14.59 0.91 20.63
N ILE A 7 -15.10 -0.17 21.23
CA ILE A 7 -14.36 -0.90 22.27
C ILE A 7 -13.02 -1.43 21.73
N LYS A 8 -13.00 -2.01 20.52
CA LYS A 8 -11.77 -2.46 19.88
C LYS A 8 -10.79 -1.31 19.67
N ARG A 9 -11.23 -0.21 19.05
CA ARG A 9 -10.41 0.99 18.84
C ARG A 9 -9.84 1.52 20.16
N THR A 10 -10.68 1.66 21.20
CA THR A 10 -10.25 2.10 22.53
C THR A 10 -9.24 1.14 23.14
N THR A 11 -9.44 -0.16 22.99
CA THR A 11 -8.51 -1.20 23.49
C THR A 11 -7.17 -1.11 22.78
N GLU A 12 -7.14 -1.02 21.45
CA GLU A 12 -5.90 -0.89 20.67
C GLU A 12 -5.16 0.41 21.00
N THR A 13 -5.90 1.53 21.07
CA THR A 13 -5.36 2.87 21.39
C THR A 13 -4.76 2.94 22.79
N ASN A 14 -5.30 2.16 23.73
CA ASN A 14 -4.87 2.10 25.13
C ASN A 14 -4.04 0.85 25.45
N SER A 15 -3.72 0.00 24.46
CA SER A 15 -2.92 -1.22 24.66
C SER A 15 -1.49 -0.95 25.12
N ASP A 16 -1.09 0.33 25.12
CA ASP A 16 0.22 0.79 25.54
C ASP A 16 0.24 1.35 26.98
N VAL A 17 -0.91 1.39 27.67
CA VAL A 17 -1.02 1.78 29.08
C VAL A 17 -0.87 0.54 29.96
N SER A 18 0.12 0.54 30.85
CA SER A 18 0.32 -0.56 31.79
C SER A 18 -0.87 -0.67 32.75
N ASN A 19 -1.38 -1.89 32.98
CA ASN A 19 -2.41 -2.15 34.00
C ASN A 19 -1.88 -2.05 35.44
N THR A 20 -0.59 -1.76 35.64
CA THR A 20 -0.01 -1.56 36.96
C THR A 20 -0.51 -0.25 37.61
N PRO A 21 -0.83 -0.24 38.92
CA PRO A 21 -1.20 0.98 39.62
C PRO A 21 -0.13 2.08 39.48
N PRO A 22 -0.52 3.35 39.39
CA PRO A 22 0.43 4.45 39.34
C PRO A 22 1.33 4.45 40.58
N THR A 23 2.64 4.63 40.39
CA THR A 23 3.59 4.79 41.50
C THR A 23 3.98 6.26 41.69
N ALA A 24 4.47 6.64 42.88
CA ALA A 24 4.91 8.00 43.18
C ALA A 24 6.16 8.46 42.40
N LYS A 25 6.85 7.56 41.67
CA LYS A 25 7.92 7.90 40.73
C LYS A 25 7.32 8.12 39.35
N GLN A 26 7.63 9.25 38.73
CA GLN A 26 7.23 9.56 37.37
C GLN A 26 8.01 8.66 36.40
N ASP A 27 7.29 7.84 35.64
CA ASP A 27 7.85 7.02 34.56
C ASP A 27 8.13 7.94 33.37
N CYS A 28 9.39 8.33 33.16
CA CYS A 28 9.80 9.18 32.04
C CYS A 28 9.92 8.39 30.71
N SER A 29 9.61 7.09 30.71
CA SER A 29 9.62 6.28 29.50
C SER A 29 8.33 6.46 28.70
N ASP A 30 8.50 6.80 27.42
CA ASP A 30 7.37 7.03 26.51
C ASP A 30 7.12 5.81 25.61
N VAL A 31 5.86 5.65 25.21
CA VAL A 31 5.46 4.76 24.12
C VAL A 31 5.65 5.55 22.82
N VAL A 32 6.50 5.05 21.94
CA VAL A 32 6.84 5.73 20.69
C VAL A 32 5.98 5.17 19.56
N HIS A 33 5.34 6.05 18.80
CA HIS A 33 4.58 5.69 17.60
C HIS A 33 5.26 6.28 16.38
N ILE A 34 5.68 5.43 15.44
CA ILE A 34 6.34 5.84 14.20
C ILE A 34 5.52 5.33 13.02
N SER A 35 5.07 6.23 12.17
CA SER A 35 4.39 5.91 10.91
C SER A 35 5.26 6.31 9.73
N VAL A 36 5.53 5.38 8.81
CA VAL A 36 6.36 5.61 7.61
C VAL A 36 5.49 5.50 6.35
N PHE A 37 5.52 6.53 5.51
CA PHE A 37 4.66 6.67 4.32
C PHE A 37 5.51 6.67 3.04
N PHE A 38 5.48 5.57 2.29
CA PHE A 38 6.20 5.39 1.03
C PHE A 38 5.33 5.74 -0.17
N ASP A 39 5.63 6.85 -0.85
CA ASP A 39 4.79 7.31 -1.96
C ASP A 39 5.00 6.54 -3.28
N GLY A 40 4.03 6.63 -4.18
CA GLY A 40 3.98 5.94 -5.47
C GLY A 40 4.89 6.54 -6.54
N THR A 41 5.09 5.79 -7.64
CA THR A 41 5.95 6.24 -8.74
C THR A 41 5.47 7.59 -9.28
N GLY A 42 6.36 8.58 -9.35
CA GLY A 42 6.03 9.91 -9.86
C GLY A 42 5.24 10.79 -8.89
N ASN A 43 5.09 10.39 -7.63
CA ASN A 43 4.42 11.15 -6.57
C ASN A 43 5.42 11.75 -5.57
N ASN A 44 5.18 13.00 -5.18
CA ASN A 44 5.99 13.75 -4.23
C ASN A 44 5.14 14.83 -3.55
N LYS A 45 4.96 14.75 -2.23
CA LYS A 45 4.14 15.70 -1.45
C LYS A 45 4.44 17.17 -1.73
N ASP A 46 5.70 17.55 -1.89
CA ASP A 46 6.11 18.94 -2.04
C ASP A 46 6.00 19.42 -3.49
N ALA A 47 6.37 18.56 -4.44
CA ALA A 47 6.29 18.89 -5.87
C ALA A 47 4.85 18.82 -6.41
N ASP A 48 3.97 18.03 -5.78
CA ASP A 48 2.58 17.87 -6.16
C ASP A 48 1.65 18.91 -5.53
N GLU A 49 2.14 19.72 -4.58
CA GLU A 49 1.39 20.74 -3.84
C GLU A 49 0.76 21.78 -4.78
N GLU A 50 1.55 22.36 -5.69
CA GLU A 50 1.10 23.39 -6.63
C GLU A 50 -0.04 22.89 -7.53
N LYS A 51 0.04 21.62 -7.94
CA LYS A 51 -0.94 20.97 -8.82
C LYS A 51 -2.07 20.28 -8.05
N LYS A 52 -2.05 20.33 -6.71
CA LYS A 52 -2.99 19.64 -5.83
C LYS A 52 -3.11 18.14 -6.14
N LYS A 53 -2.00 17.54 -6.59
CA LYS A 53 -1.93 16.17 -7.14
C LYS A 53 -1.44 15.16 -6.08
N TRP A 54 -1.88 15.32 -4.83
CA TRP A 54 -1.39 14.48 -3.74
C TRP A 54 -1.90 13.04 -3.87
N SER A 55 -1.02 12.09 -3.57
CA SER A 55 -1.38 10.69 -3.37
C SER A 55 -2.04 10.46 -2.01
N ASN A 56 -2.66 9.30 -1.84
CA ASN A 56 -3.26 8.90 -0.58
C ASN A 56 -2.23 8.69 0.55
N PRO A 57 -1.03 8.10 0.33
CA PRO A 57 0.03 8.12 1.34
C PRO A 57 0.45 9.53 1.79
N SER A 58 0.52 10.50 0.86
CA SER A 58 0.83 11.90 1.19
C SER A 58 -0.27 12.54 2.05
N ARG A 59 -1.54 12.32 1.71
CA ARG A 59 -2.68 12.79 2.51
C ARG A 59 -2.71 12.16 3.90
N LEU A 60 -2.54 10.83 3.98
CA LEU A 60 -2.43 10.14 5.27
C LEU A 60 -1.28 10.70 6.10
N TRP A 61 -0.08 10.86 5.51
CA TRP A 61 1.04 11.49 6.18
C TRP A 61 0.66 12.87 6.75
N LYS A 62 -0.08 13.69 6.00
CA LYS A 62 -0.54 15.01 6.47
C LYS A 62 -1.40 14.92 7.73
N SER A 63 -2.30 13.94 7.83
CA SER A 63 -3.09 13.71 9.06
C SER A 63 -2.21 13.25 10.24
N ALA A 64 -1.27 12.33 10.00
CA ALA A 64 -0.32 11.88 11.03
C ALA A 64 0.60 13.01 11.52
N ASP A 65 1.09 13.84 10.60
CA ASP A 65 1.97 14.98 10.88
C ASP A 65 1.25 16.05 11.71
N GLN A 66 0.00 16.39 11.37
CA GLN A 66 -0.80 17.29 12.20
C GLN A 66 -1.01 16.73 13.61
N HIS A 67 -1.28 15.43 13.73
CA HIS A 67 -1.45 14.77 15.03
C HIS A 67 -0.13 14.78 15.84
N ALA A 68 1.01 14.56 15.19
CA ALA A 68 2.33 14.63 15.82
C ALA A 68 2.65 16.04 16.34
N GLN A 69 2.41 17.07 15.52
CA GLN A 69 2.66 18.48 15.88
C GLN A 69 1.77 18.95 17.06
N GLU A 70 0.52 18.52 17.11
CA GLU A 70 -0.36 18.82 18.26
C GLU A 70 0.17 18.15 19.55
N SER A 71 0.65 16.89 19.46
CA SER A 71 1.23 16.21 20.62
C SER A 71 2.53 16.86 21.14
N GLU A 72 3.38 17.34 20.23
CA GLU A 72 4.60 18.07 20.56
C GLU A 72 4.31 19.40 21.25
N SER A 73 3.30 20.14 20.77
CA SER A 73 2.87 21.42 21.35
C SER A 73 2.37 21.26 22.80
N ASN A 74 1.84 20.08 23.14
CA ASN A 74 1.41 19.73 24.50
C ASN A 74 2.55 19.16 25.37
N GLY A 75 3.81 19.23 24.93
CA GLY A 75 4.99 18.77 25.69
C GLY A 75 5.29 17.27 25.60
N CYS A 76 4.56 16.51 24.77
CA CYS A 76 4.68 15.07 24.61
C CYS A 76 5.03 14.70 23.16
N LYS A 77 6.32 14.72 22.79
CA LYS A 77 6.77 14.26 21.47
C LYS A 77 7.05 12.75 21.47
N SER A 78 6.01 11.96 21.21
CA SER A 78 6.12 10.50 21.08
C SER A 78 5.58 9.94 19.76
N ASN A 79 5.03 10.81 18.90
CA ASN A 79 4.48 10.44 17.59
C ASN A 79 5.34 11.02 16.47
N TYR A 80 5.67 10.20 15.47
CA TYR A 80 6.52 10.59 14.34
C TYR A 80 5.90 10.13 13.03
N ALA A 81 5.75 11.06 12.08
CA ALA A 81 5.25 10.81 10.74
C ALA A 81 6.37 11.03 9.71
N ILE A 82 6.91 9.94 9.16
CA ILE A 82 8.03 9.96 8.21
C ILE A 82 7.48 9.81 6.80
N TYR A 83 7.77 10.77 5.93
CA TYR A 83 7.41 10.70 4.53
C TYR A 83 8.60 10.30 3.66
N VAL A 84 8.41 9.37 2.72
CA VAL A 84 9.42 8.93 1.76
C VAL A 84 8.88 9.16 0.34
N SER A 85 9.56 10.02 -0.44
CA SER A 85 9.08 10.38 -1.77
C SER A 85 9.08 9.19 -2.73
N GLY A 86 8.20 9.23 -3.74
CA GLY A 86 8.05 8.15 -4.69
C GLY A 86 9.19 8.07 -5.70
N VAL A 87 9.45 6.87 -6.23
CA VAL A 87 10.48 6.66 -7.26
C VAL A 87 10.17 7.45 -8.53
N GLY A 88 11.20 7.97 -9.20
CA GLY A 88 11.04 8.84 -10.37
C GLY A 88 10.66 10.30 -10.04
N THR A 89 10.74 10.69 -8.76
CA THR A 89 10.67 12.08 -8.32
C THR A 89 11.91 12.47 -7.53
N ARG A 90 12.11 13.78 -7.38
CA ARG A 90 13.14 14.34 -6.51
C ARG A 90 13.09 13.66 -5.15
N PHE A 91 14.22 13.11 -4.75
CA PHE A 91 14.37 12.49 -3.44
C PHE A 91 14.31 13.54 -2.32
N ASN A 92 13.57 13.23 -1.25
CA ASN A 92 13.34 14.16 -0.14
C ASN A 92 14.37 14.06 1.00
N GLY A 93 15.27 13.07 0.98
CA GLY A 93 16.41 13.00 1.91
C GLY A 93 17.60 13.83 1.45
N GLU A 94 18.53 14.09 2.37
CA GLU A 94 19.80 14.75 2.05
C GLU A 94 20.68 13.84 1.19
N LEU A 95 21.20 14.36 0.08
CA LEU A 95 22.08 13.63 -0.84
C LEU A 95 23.51 14.18 -0.73
N ASN A 96 24.50 13.29 -0.67
CA ASN A 96 25.90 13.68 -0.88
C ASN A 96 26.19 13.98 -2.37
N ILE A 97 27.33 14.60 -2.70
CA ILE A 97 27.61 15.13 -4.06
C ILE A 97 27.53 14.04 -5.15
N PHE A 98 28.04 12.84 -4.86
CA PHE A 98 28.00 11.71 -5.78
C PHE A 98 26.56 11.18 -5.97
N GLN A 99 25.80 11.06 -4.88
CA GLN A 99 24.38 10.71 -4.93
C GLN A 99 23.53 11.79 -5.61
N ARG A 100 23.90 13.07 -5.53
CA ARG A 100 23.23 14.18 -6.26
C ARG A 100 23.42 14.06 -7.76
N ALA A 101 24.61 13.70 -8.23
CA ALA A 101 24.87 13.48 -9.65
C ALA A 101 24.07 12.30 -10.21
N LEU A 102 24.02 11.18 -9.47
CA LEU A 102 23.17 10.02 -9.79
C LEU A 102 21.66 10.35 -9.72
N ALA A 103 21.23 11.12 -8.71
CA ALA A 103 19.84 11.53 -8.54
C ALA A 103 19.38 12.48 -9.67
N MET A 104 20.18 13.47 -10.06
CA MET A 104 19.85 14.37 -11.17
C MET A 104 19.66 13.61 -12.49
N MET A 105 20.51 12.62 -12.79
CA MET A 105 20.33 11.79 -13.99
C MET A 105 19.06 10.93 -13.92
N GLN A 106 18.66 10.47 -12.73
CA GLN A 106 17.45 9.66 -12.53
C GLN A 106 16.16 10.49 -12.48
N ASP A 107 16.23 11.70 -11.94
CA ASP A 107 15.08 12.57 -11.67
C ASP A 107 14.76 13.53 -12.85
N HIS A 108 15.72 13.80 -13.76
CA HIS A 108 15.51 14.71 -14.92
C HIS A 108 15.44 14.03 -16.29
N SER A 109 15.79 12.76 -16.40
CA SER A 109 15.71 12.04 -17.68
C SER A 109 14.33 11.39 -17.82
N GLY A 110 13.64 11.57 -18.96
CA GLY A 110 12.44 10.80 -19.33
C GLY A 110 12.65 9.27 -19.41
N PHE A 111 13.84 8.79 -19.07
CA PHE A 111 14.27 7.40 -18.91
C PHE A 111 14.36 6.92 -17.43
N GLY A 112 14.01 7.76 -16.44
CA GLY A 112 14.08 7.46 -14.99
C GLY A 112 13.09 6.40 -14.48
N LEU A 113 12.44 5.63 -15.36
CA LEU A 113 11.32 4.75 -15.04
C LEU A 113 11.68 3.36 -14.49
N GLY A 114 12.96 2.99 -14.32
CA GLY A 114 13.24 1.58 -14.02
C GLY A 114 14.66 1.16 -13.67
N VAL A 115 15.43 1.94 -12.91
CA VAL A 115 16.70 1.43 -12.35
C VAL A 115 16.53 1.20 -10.84
N GLY A 116 16.59 -0.06 -10.40
CA GLY A 116 16.31 -0.52 -9.03
C GLY A 116 17.05 0.22 -7.89
N THR A 117 18.09 0.98 -8.21
CA THR A 117 18.83 1.87 -7.29
C THR A 117 17.98 2.96 -6.62
N GLY A 118 16.85 3.37 -7.22
CA GLY A 118 15.97 4.39 -6.63
C GLY A 118 15.18 3.88 -5.42
N GLY A 119 14.88 2.58 -5.39
CA GLY A 119 14.12 1.92 -4.33
C GLY A 119 14.95 1.66 -3.07
N THR A 120 16.17 1.12 -3.20
CA THR A 120 17.06 0.86 -2.04
C THR A 120 17.29 2.12 -1.22
N ARG A 121 17.63 3.24 -1.86
CA ARG A 121 17.85 4.52 -1.19
C ARG A 121 16.67 5.00 -0.35
N ARG A 122 15.45 4.72 -0.81
CA ARG A 122 14.20 5.10 -0.12
C ARG A 122 13.96 4.21 1.10
N LEU A 123 14.36 2.95 1.03
CA LEU A 123 14.33 2.03 2.18
C LEU A 123 15.35 2.45 3.23
N ASP A 124 16.60 2.66 2.82
CA ASP A 124 17.67 3.11 3.70
C ASP A 124 17.28 4.42 4.40
N TYR A 125 16.72 5.39 3.66
CA TYR A 125 16.23 6.63 4.24
C TYR A 125 15.05 6.45 5.18
N GLY A 126 14.08 5.58 4.85
CA GLY A 126 12.99 5.26 5.78
C GLY A 126 13.53 4.70 7.11
N GLU A 127 14.56 3.87 7.05
CA GLU A 127 15.22 3.28 8.21
C GLU A 127 16.03 4.31 9.00
N ASP A 128 16.81 5.14 8.30
CA ASP A 128 17.57 6.23 8.90
C ASP A 128 16.66 7.20 9.66
N GLN A 129 15.54 7.62 9.04
CA GLN A 129 14.57 8.50 9.69
C GLN A 129 13.88 7.85 10.90
N LEU A 130 13.60 6.55 10.84
CA LEU A 130 13.03 5.82 11.97
C LEU A 130 14.04 5.77 13.13
N ASN A 131 15.28 5.41 12.85
CA ASN A 131 16.36 5.37 13.84
C ASN A 131 16.63 6.77 14.41
N ASP A 132 16.56 7.82 13.59
CA ASP A 132 16.67 9.21 14.05
C ASP A 132 15.52 9.62 14.97
N ALA A 133 14.27 9.20 14.69
CA ALA A 133 13.14 9.43 15.58
C ALA A 133 13.35 8.76 16.94
N LEU A 134 13.77 7.49 16.96
CA LEU A 134 14.07 6.77 18.22
C LEU A 134 15.20 7.44 19.00
N LYS A 135 16.26 7.87 18.30
CA LYS A 135 17.37 8.63 18.89
C LYS A 135 16.88 9.93 19.54
N GLN A 136 16.01 10.69 18.86
CA GLN A 136 15.44 11.91 19.40
C GLN A 136 14.63 11.66 20.66
N VAL A 137 13.80 10.61 20.69
CA VAL A 137 13.04 10.22 21.90
C VAL A 137 13.99 9.93 23.06
N MET A 138 15.04 9.13 22.84
CA MET A 138 15.99 8.79 23.90
C MET A 138 16.67 10.03 24.48
N ILE A 139 17.12 10.96 23.62
CA ILE A 139 17.76 12.19 24.08
C ILE A 139 16.77 13.09 24.83
N LEU A 140 15.53 13.22 24.35
CA LEU A 140 14.49 14.02 25.01
C LEU A 140 14.14 13.45 26.39
N ASN A 141 13.93 12.13 26.49
CA ASN A 141 13.57 11.48 27.74
C ASN A 141 14.73 11.44 28.75
N ALA A 142 15.97 11.34 28.25
CA ALA A 142 17.16 11.50 29.09
C ALA A 142 17.22 12.91 29.69
N LYS A 143 16.99 13.97 28.88
CA LYS A 143 16.94 15.36 29.36
C LYS A 143 15.82 15.57 30.39
N LYS A 144 14.62 15.04 30.14
CA LYS A 144 13.49 15.09 31.11
C LYS A 144 13.83 14.41 32.44
N SER A 145 14.67 13.38 32.41
CA SER A 145 15.11 12.63 33.58
C SER A 145 16.38 13.18 34.22
N GLU A 146 16.80 14.39 33.83
CA GLU A 146 18.02 15.06 34.32
C GLU A 146 19.31 14.24 34.11
N ILE A 147 19.31 13.34 33.12
CA ILE A 147 20.48 12.57 32.71
C ILE A 147 21.35 13.44 31.81
N ASP A 148 22.66 13.48 32.07
CA ASP A 148 23.60 14.25 31.25
C ASP A 148 23.65 13.71 29.81
N THR A 149 23.14 14.54 28.88
CA THR A 149 23.15 14.28 27.43
C THR A 149 24.08 15.24 26.69
N GLY A 150 24.94 15.99 27.40
CA GLY A 150 25.83 17.00 26.82
C GLY A 150 26.68 16.46 25.67
N LYS A 151 27.12 15.20 25.76
CA LYS A 151 27.83 14.46 24.70
C LYS A 151 27.02 14.36 23.40
N TYR A 152 25.71 14.16 23.47
CA TYR A 152 24.84 14.00 22.29
C TYR A 152 24.25 15.32 21.79
N ALA A 153 24.24 16.35 22.62
CA ALA A 153 23.62 17.65 22.32
C ALA A 153 24.60 18.69 21.77
N ASN A 154 25.89 18.63 22.13
CA ASN A 154 26.85 19.71 21.91
C ASN A 154 28.03 19.37 20.97
N GLU A 155 28.08 18.18 20.40
CA GLU A 155 29.19 17.77 19.54
C GLU A 155 28.87 17.99 18.05
N LYS A 156 29.88 18.41 17.26
CA LYS A 156 29.80 18.45 15.78
C LYS A 156 29.60 17.06 15.16
N LYS A 157 29.65 15.99 15.96
CA LYS A 157 29.51 14.59 15.54
C LYS A 157 28.02 14.20 15.54
N VAL A 158 27.53 13.70 14.41
CA VAL A 158 26.20 13.09 14.33
C VAL A 158 26.28 11.67 14.89
N TYR A 159 25.57 11.41 15.98
CA TYR A 159 25.49 10.08 16.59
C TYR A 159 24.37 9.24 15.97
N SER A 160 24.64 7.95 15.79
CA SER A 160 23.66 6.94 15.38
C SER A 160 22.76 6.50 16.54
N PHE A 161 21.60 5.90 16.23
CA PHE A 161 20.72 5.32 17.25
C PHE A 161 21.46 4.28 18.11
N ALA A 162 22.23 3.38 17.50
CA ALA A 162 22.97 2.35 18.22
C ALA A 162 24.01 2.91 19.21
N GLU A 163 24.68 4.02 18.90
CA GLU A 163 25.62 4.68 19.82
C GLU A 163 24.89 5.30 21.02
N VAL A 164 23.76 5.96 20.78
CA VAL A 164 22.93 6.56 21.84
C VAL A 164 22.28 5.48 22.70
N ASP A 165 21.75 4.44 22.07
CA ASP A 165 21.16 3.27 22.73
C ASP A 165 22.16 2.61 23.67
N ASN A 166 23.35 2.26 23.19
CA ASN A 166 24.38 1.64 24.01
C ASN A 166 24.73 2.44 25.26
N SER A 167 24.65 3.77 25.17
CA SER A 167 25.03 4.65 26.25
C SER A 167 23.90 4.93 27.24
N LEU A 168 22.63 4.85 26.80
CA LEU A 168 21.47 5.23 27.61
C LEU A 168 20.54 4.06 27.94
N LYS A 169 20.77 2.85 27.42
CA LYS A 169 19.90 1.67 27.61
C LYS A 169 19.56 1.35 29.05
N GLN A 170 20.50 1.59 29.98
CA GLN A 170 20.31 1.34 31.42
C GLN A 170 19.19 2.18 32.04
N HIS A 171 18.83 3.31 31.40
CA HIS A 171 17.80 4.22 31.88
C HIS A 171 16.40 3.88 31.36
N ARG A 172 16.25 2.89 30.47
CA ARG A 172 14.96 2.38 29.97
C ARG A 172 14.02 3.49 29.46
N LEU A 173 14.56 4.39 28.64
CA LEU A 173 13.88 5.63 28.21
C LEU A 173 12.78 5.45 27.16
N ILE A 174 12.66 4.24 26.60
CA ILE A 174 11.61 3.84 25.68
C ILE A 174 10.86 2.66 26.31
N LYS A 175 9.54 2.80 26.43
CA LYS A 175 8.68 1.76 27.00
C LYS A 175 8.29 0.71 25.97
N LYS A 176 7.92 1.17 24.78
CA LYS A 176 7.48 0.36 23.64
C LYS A 176 7.59 1.17 22.35
N ILE A 177 7.85 0.49 21.24
CA ILE A 177 7.90 1.06 19.89
C ILE A 177 6.74 0.48 19.08
N ASN A 178 5.88 1.32 18.55
CA ASN A 178 4.79 0.95 17.66
C ASN A 178 5.09 1.47 16.25
N ILE A 179 5.25 0.56 15.29
CA ILE A 179 5.53 0.87 13.89
C ILE A 179 4.28 0.69 13.05
N SER A 180 4.01 1.64 12.17
CA SER A 180 3.00 1.54 11.12
C SER A 180 3.57 1.97 9.78
N THR A 181 3.19 1.29 8.71
CA THR A 181 3.71 1.58 7.37
C THR A 181 2.58 1.77 6.38
N PHE A 182 2.79 2.68 5.44
CA PHE A 182 1.86 2.95 4.37
C PHE A 182 2.60 3.00 3.05
N GLY A 183 1.94 2.61 1.95
CA GLY A 183 2.51 2.89 0.65
C GLY A 183 1.55 2.73 -0.52
N PHE A 184 1.92 3.31 -1.66
CA PHE A 184 1.16 3.22 -2.91
C PHE A 184 2.07 2.73 -4.03
N SER A 185 1.59 1.87 -4.94
CA SER A 185 2.33 1.46 -6.14
C SER A 185 3.65 0.77 -5.78
N ARG A 186 4.76 1.23 -6.34
CA ARG A 186 6.11 0.83 -5.91
C ARG A 186 6.43 1.22 -4.48
N GLY A 187 5.85 2.31 -3.96
CA GLY A 187 5.92 2.66 -2.54
C GLY A 187 5.29 1.61 -1.63
N ALA A 188 4.20 0.96 -2.05
CA ALA A 188 3.65 -0.19 -1.33
C ALA A 188 4.63 -1.38 -1.33
N ALA A 189 5.33 -1.61 -2.45
CA ALA A 189 6.37 -2.64 -2.50
C ALA A 189 7.54 -2.31 -1.56
N LEU A 190 7.92 -1.03 -1.48
CA LEU A 190 8.91 -0.55 -0.50
C LEU A 190 8.41 -0.70 0.94
N ALA A 191 7.14 -0.40 1.24
CA ALA A 191 6.59 -0.56 2.60
C ALA A 191 6.65 -2.03 3.07
N ARG A 192 6.34 -2.98 2.18
CA ARG A 192 6.43 -4.43 2.44
C ARG A 192 7.87 -4.85 2.70
N ALA A 193 8.77 -4.48 1.79
CA ALA A 193 10.20 -4.78 1.93
C ALA A 193 10.82 -4.15 3.18
N PHE A 194 10.53 -2.87 3.46
CA PHE A 194 10.96 -2.14 4.63
C PHE A 194 10.58 -2.87 5.91
N THR A 195 9.30 -3.25 6.02
CA THR A 195 8.79 -3.88 7.25
C THR A 195 9.44 -5.24 7.48
N ASN A 196 9.56 -6.06 6.44
CA ASN A 196 10.26 -7.35 6.52
C ASN A 196 11.72 -7.16 6.92
N GLN A 197 12.44 -6.26 6.24
CA GLN A 197 13.85 -5.99 6.51
C GLN A 197 14.08 -5.47 7.93
N PHE A 198 13.24 -4.57 8.41
CA PHE A 198 13.33 -4.02 9.76
C PHE A 198 13.00 -5.07 10.83
N MET A 199 11.98 -5.90 10.59
CA MET A 199 11.62 -6.99 11.50
C MET A 199 12.71 -8.05 11.62
N TRP A 200 13.47 -8.32 10.56
CA TRP A 200 14.62 -9.23 10.61
C TRP A 200 15.78 -8.72 11.47
N GLN A 201 15.81 -7.44 11.82
CA GLN A 201 16.77 -6.86 12.76
C GLN A 201 16.29 -6.97 14.22
N CYS A 202 15.06 -7.42 14.45
CA CYS A 202 14.50 -7.58 15.79
C CYS A 202 14.83 -8.96 16.36
N GLU A 203 15.01 -9.03 17.68
CA GLU A 203 15.03 -10.29 18.41
C GLU A 203 13.59 -10.74 18.68
N SER A 204 13.32 -12.04 18.60
CA SER A 204 12.02 -12.64 18.88
C SER A 204 12.14 -13.58 20.07
N ASP A 205 11.21 -13.49 21.01
CA ASP A 205 11.05 -14.41 22.14
C ASP A 205 9.56 -14.66 22.43
N CYS A 206 9.25 -15.37 23.52
CA CYS A 206 7.87 -15.70 23.89
C CYS A 206 7.02 -14.50 24.34
N ASN A 207 7.65 -13.36 24.62
CA ASN A 207 6.98 -12.11 24.98
C ASN A 207 6.76 -11.20 23.77
N GLY A 208 7.39 -11.50 22.63
CA GLY A 208 7.19 -10.79 21.36
C GLY A 208 8.50 -10.37 20.71
N LEU A 209 8.46 -9.27 19.96
CA LEU A 209 9.63 -8.71 19.30
C LEU A 209 10.28 -7.65 20.19
N SER A 210 11.61 -7.60 20.15
CA SER A 210 12.40 -6.54 20.78
C SER A 210 13.45 -5.98 19.82
N TYR A 211 13.79 -4.70 19.99
CA TYR A 211 14.71 -3.99 19.11
C TYR A 211 15.83 -3.29 19.89
N GLY A 212 17.01 -3.22 19.29
CA GLY A 212 18.20 -2.57 19.84
C GLY A 212 18.84 -3.34 21.00
N THR A 213 19.97 -2.82 21.50
CA THR A 213 20.70 -3.41 22.62
C THR A 213 19.98 -3.22 23.95
N GLY A 214 19.09 -2.22 24.03
CA GLY A 214 18.17 -2.02 25.15
C GLY A 214 16.98 -2.99 25.19
N LYS A 215 16.81 -3.86 24.18
CA LYS A 215 15.71 -4.83 24.07
C LYS A 215 14.33 -4.19 24.22
N TYR A 216 14.10 -3.08 23.53
CA TYR A 216 12.83 -2.35 23.61
C TYR A 216 11.72 -3.17 22.95
N PRO A 217 10.58 -3.43 23.62
CA PRO A 217 9.44 -4.07 22.99
C PRO A 217 9.00 -3.33 21.74
N ILE A 218 8.86 -4.02 20.61
CA ILE A 218 8.47 -3.43 19.33
C ILE A 218 7.28 -4.18 18.73
N GLU A 219 6.32 -3.44 18.20
CA GLU A 219 5.11 -4.00 17.58
C GLU A 219 4.82 -3.32 16.25
N PHE A 220 4.55 -4.13 15.23
CA PHE A 220 4.14 -3.67 13.90
C PHE A 220 2.61 -3.66 13.83
N LYS A 221 2.04 -2.48 14.12
CA LYS A 221 0.59 -2.29 14.33
C LYS A 221 -0.20 -2.37 13.03
N PHE A 222 0.24 -1.69 11.99
CA PHE A 222 -0.55 -1.52 10.78
C PHE A 222 0.30 -1.42 9.51
N MET A 223 -0.13 -2.08 8.44
CA MET A 223 0.39 -1.88 7.08
C MET A 223 -0.75 -1.54 6.12
N GLY A 224 -0.80 -0.29 5.66
CA GLY A 224 -1.82 0.21 4.74
C GLY A 224 -1.27 0.45 3.34
N ILE A 225 -1.62 -0.41 2.38
CA ILE A 225 -1.05 -0.35 1.03
C ILE A 225 -2.13 -0.14 -0.05
N PHE A 226 -1.76 0.59 -1.09
CA PHE A 226 -2.60 0.85 -2.27
C PHE A 226 -1.94 0.27 -3.51
N ASP A 227 -2.66 -0.61 -4.20
CA ASP A 227 -2.39 -1.24 -5.49
C ASP A 227 -0.90 -1.51 -5.72
N THR A 228 -0.37 -2.49 -4.99
CA THR A 228 1.07 -2.78 -4.99
C THR A 228 1.56 -3.19 -6.36
N VAL A 229 2.63 -2.54 -6.84
CA VAL A 229 3.32 -2.88 -8.09
C VAL A 229 4.79 -3.08 -7.78
N ALA A 230 5.27 -4.33 -7.74
CA ALA A 230 6.64 -4.66 -7.38
C ALA A 230 7.64 -4.56 -8.55
N SER A 231 7.18 -4.42 -9.80
CA SER A 231 8.05 -4.43 -10.98
C SER A 231 8.94 -3.17 -11.06
N PHE A 232 10.26 -3.37 -10.91
CA PHE A 232 11.31 -2.38 -11.20
C PHE A 232 12.00 -2.76 -12.52
N GLY A 233 11.92 -1.95 -13.57
CA GLY A 233 12.61 -2.24 -14.83
C GLY A 233 11.76 -2.01 -16.07
N LEU A 234 12.11 -2.71 -17.16
CA LEU A 234 11.32 -2.76 -18.39
C LEU A 234 9.87 -3.08 -18.03
N PRO A 235 8.90 -2.23 -18.42
CA PRO A 235 7.51 -2.44 -18.09
C PRO A 235 7.09 -3.85 -18.50
N ALA A 236 6.51 -4.55 -17.51
CA ALA A 236 5.74 -5.79 -17.67
C ALA A 236 6.47 -7.14 -17.74
N THR A 237 7.63 -7.26 -17.14
CA THR A 237 8.18 -8.59 -16.82
C THR A 237 8.58 -8.68 -15.34
N ASN A 238 7.99 -9.64 -14.61
CA ASN A 238 8.57 -10.22 -13.40
C ASN A 238 9.54 -11.36 -13.78
N LEU A 239 10.20 -11.24 -14.95
CA LEU A 239 11.23 -12.20 -15.34
C LEU A 239 12.44 -11.98 -14.43
N ASN A 240 13.09 -13.09 -14.03
CA ASN A 240 14.39 -13.09 -13.35
C ASN A 240 15.40 -12.30 -14.17
N ASN A 241 15.46 -11.00 -13.95
CA ASN A 241 16.51 -10.14 -14.42
C ASN A 241 17.44 -10.01 -13.22
N ASN A 242 18.66 -10.57 -13.34
CA ASN A 242 19.80 -10.39 -12.42
C ASN A 242 20.21 -8.91 -12.18
N LEU A 243 19.38 -7.94 -12.61
CA LEU A 243 19.54 -6.49 -12.49
C LEU A 243 18.35 -5.82 -11.75
N THR A 244 17.30 -6.57 -11.38
CA THR A 244 16.04 -6.04 -10.83
C THR A 244 15.66 -6.77 -9.55
N PHE A 245 15.81 -6.14 -8.39
CA PHE A 245 15.15 -6.53 -7.12
C PHE A 245 15.14 -8.04 -6.76
N ASP A 246 16.08 -8.82 -7.32
CA ASP A 246 16.31 -10.22 -6.97
C ASP A 246 16.69 -10.23 -5.49
N GLY A 247 15.81 -10.79 -4.66
CA GLY A 247 16.09 -11.04 -3.26
C GLY A 247 15.37 -10.18 -2.22
N ARG A 248 14.35 -9.38 -2.58
CA ARG A 248 13.46 -8.78 -1.55
C ARG A 248 12.14 -9.51 -1.43
N ASP A 249 11.88 -9.90 -0.19
CA ASP A 249 10.70 -10.63 0.20
C ASP A 249 9.44 -9.77 0.15
N MET A 250 8.50 -10.15 -0.72
CA MET A 250 7.21 -9.49 -0.84
C MET A 250 6.16 -10.12 0.08
N VAL A 251 6.39 -11.33 0.59
CA VAL A 251 5.46 -11.97 1.54
C VAL A 251 5.49 -11.18 2.83
N ILE A 252 4.34 -10.67 3.24
CA ILE A 252 4.21 -9.87 4.45
C ILE A 252 4.27 -10.83 5.65
N ASP A 253 5.12 -10.48 6.61
CA ASP A 253 5.29 -11.24 7.85
C ASP A 253 3.99 -11.25 8.69
N GLU A 254 3.59 -12.43 9.15
CA GLU A 254 2.34 -12.65 9.90
C GLU A 254 2.29 -11.88 11.24
N ARG A 255 3.44 -11.44 11.77
CA ARG A 255 3.53 -10.69 13.02
C ARG A 255 3.00 -9.26 12.91
N ILE A 256 2.74 -8.75 11.69
CA ILE A 256 2.00 -7.51 11.50
C ILE A 256 0.55 -7.69 11.94
N LYS A 257 0.09 -6.87 12.89
CA LYS A 257 -1.23 -7.04 13.52
C LYS A 257 -2.38 -6.85 12.53
N MET A 258 -2.28 -5.87 11.64
CA MET A 258 -3.29 -5.59 10.62
C MET A 258 -2.62 -5.14 9.33
N CYS A 259 -2.94 -5.80 8.22
CA CYS A 259 -2.62 -5.34 6.87
C CYS A 259 -3.92 -5.09 6.11
N VAL A 260 -3.97 -3.96 5.40
CA VAL A 260 -5.06 -3.59 4.50
C VAL A 260 -4.46 -3.23 3.14
N HIS A 261 -4.92 -3.90 2.09
CA HIS A 261 -4.50 -3.65 0.71
C HIS A 261 -5.71 -3.24 -0.15
N HIS A 262 -5.69 -2.02 -0.68
CA HIS A 262 -6.70 -1.53 -1.62
C HIS A 262 -6.22 -1.75 -3.05
N VAL A 263 -6.97 -2.52 -3.83
CA VAL A 263 -6.60 -3.03 -5.15
C VAL A 263 -7.42 -2.32 -6.23
N ALA A 264 -6.78 -1.84 -7.30
CA ALA A 264 -7.46 -1.20 -8.43
C ALA A 264 -8.10 -2.24 -9.35
N GLY A 265 -9.43 -2.23 -9.44
CA GLY A 265 -10.20 -3.21 -10.21
C GLY A 265 -10.23 -2.93 -11.71
N ASN A 266 -9.92 -1.70 -12.16
CA ASN A 266 -10.02 -1.32 -13.56
C ASN A 266 -8.68 -0.98 -14.24
N GLU A 267 -7.54 -1.15 -13.57
CA GLU A 267 -6.22 -0.89 -14.18
C GLU A 267 -5.94 -1.83 -15.36
N LEU A 268 -5.58 -1.26 -16.51
CA LEU A 268 -5.44 -1.96 -17.80
C LEU A 268 -4.01 -2.03 -18.31
N ARG A 269 -3.07 -1.27 -17.74
CA ARG A 269 -1.70 -1.19 -18.25
C ARG A 269 -0.94 -2.48 -18.00
N PHE A 270 -0.10 -2.85 -18.95
CA PHE A 270 0.72 -4.05 -18.86
C PHE A 270 1.87 -3.85 -17.87
N ALA A 271 2.43 -2.64 -17.82
CA ALA A 271 3.44 -2.20 -16.87
C ALA A 271 3.01 -2.18 -15.39
N PHE A 272 1.72 -2.36 -15.09
CA PHE A 272 1.16 -2.25 -13.74
C PHE A 272 0.50 -3.56 -13.30
N PRO A 273 1.27 -4.67 -13.23
CA PRO A 273 0.75 -5.87 -12.58
C PRO A 273 0.55 -5.60 -11.09
N VAL A 274 -0.46 -6.23 -10.49
CA VAL A 274 -0.67 -6.13 -9.04
C VAL A 274 -0.03 -7.30 -8.32
N ASP A 275 0.64 -7.01 -7.20
CA ASP A 275 1.16 -8.01 -6.27
C ASP A 275 0.23 -8.12 -5.07
N LEU A 276 -0.55 -9.21 -5.01
CA LEU A 276 -1.45 -9.49 -3.89
C LEU A 276 -0.67 -9.76 -2.60
N ILE A 277 -1.33 -9.62 -1.45
CA ILE A 277 -0.77 -10.01 -0.13
C ILE A 277 -0.82 -11.54 0.10
N HIS A 278 -1.33 -12.28 -0.87
CA HIS A 278 -1.36 -13.73 -0.90
C HIS A 278 0.05 -14.29 -1.14
N LYS A 279 0.37 -15.42 -0.51
CA LYS A 279 1.55 -16.25 -0.82
C LYS A 279 1.30 -17.08 -2.08
N GLU A 280 2.33 -17.68 -2.67
CA GLU A 280 2.24 -18.56 -3.86
C GLU A 280 1.29 -19.76 -3.72
N ASN A 281 0.88 -20.10 -2.50
CA ASN A 281 -0.13 -21.13 -2.25
C ASN A 281 -1.55 -20.57 -2.16
N GLY A 282 -1.76 -19.31 -2.56
CA GLY A 282 -3.02 -18.57 -2.50
C GLY A 282 -3.47 -18.14 -1.10
N GLN A 283 -2.71 -18.43 -0.04
CA GLN A 283 -3.09 -18.10 1.34
C GLN A 283 -2.55 -16.74 1.79
N ILE A 284 -3.32 -16.02 2.60
CA ILE A 284 -2.86 -14.84 3.33
C ILE A 284 -2.19 -15.28 4.62
N SER A 285 -1.07 -14.65 5.00
CA SER A 285 -0.31 -14.98 6.23
C SER A 285 -1.15 -14.82 7.51
N ASN A 286 -2.11 -13.90 7.52
CA ASN A 286 -3.01 -13.66 8.65
C ASN A 286 -4.46 -13.45 8.14
N PRO A 287 -5.44 -14.25 8.60
CA PRO A 287 -6.82 -14.21 8.09
C PRO A 287 -7.59 -12.94 8.48
N ASN A 288 -7.09 -12.13 9.42
CA ASN A 288 -7.73 -10.87 9.81
C ASN A 288 -7.38 -9.70 8.88
N TRP A 289 -6.40 -9.88 7.98
CA TRP A 289 -6.02 -8.86 7.01
C TRP A 289 -7.09 -8.70 5.93
N LYS A 290 -7.09 -7.53 5.28
CA LYS A 290 -8.08 -7.18 4.26
C LYS A 290 -7.39 -6.91 2.94
N GLU A 291 -7.92 -7.50 1.86
CA GLU A 291 -7.56 -7.15 0.50
C GLU A 291 -8.86 -6.82 -0.26
N LEU A 292 -9.03 -5.54 -0.61
CA LEU A 292 -10.30 -4.97 -1.05
C LEU A 292 -10.15 -4.41 -2.47
N VAL A 293 -11.03 -4.85 -3.39
CA VAL A 293 -11.08 -4.30 -4.75
C VAL A 293 -11.98 -3.07 -4.80
N TYR A 294 -11.43 -1.98 -5.30
CA TYR A 294 -12.12 -0.74 -5.64
C TYR A 294 -12.23 -0.60 -7.15
N PRO A 295 -13.34 -0.06 -7.70
CA PRO A 295 -13.36 0.34 -9.10
C PRO A 295 -12.34 1.47 -9.34
N GLY A 296 -11.96 1.68 -10.60
CA GLY A 296 -11.01 2.71 -10.99
C GLY A 296 -9.60 2.20 -11.31
N MET A 297 -8.79 3.10 -11.84
CA MET A 297 -7.40 2.86 -12.23
C MET A 297 -6.45 2.95 -11.03
N HIS A 298 -5.17 2.66 -11.27
CA HIS A 298 -4.12 2.67 -10.25
C HIS A 298 -4.11 3.94 -9.36
N SER A 299 -4.11 5.13 -9.98
CA SER A 299 -4.09 6.41 -9.25
C SER A 299 -5.49 6.93 -8.88
N ASP A 300 -6.56 6.29 -9.35
CA ASP A 300 -7.90 6.55 -8.81
C ASP A 300 -8.05 5.93 -7.42
N VAL A 301 -7.37 4.80 -7.16
CA VAL A 301 -7.34 4.13 -5.85
C VAL A 301 -6.24 4.68 -4.94
N GLY A 302 -5.02 4.86 -5.48
CA GLY A 302 -3.87 5.35 -4.72
C GLY A 302 -3.77 6.88 -4.61
N GLY A 303 -4.60 7.62 -5.35
CA GLY A 303 -4.49 9.07 -5.49
C GLY A 303 -3.38 9.51 -6.44
N GLY A 304 -3.24 10.83 -6.58
CA GLY A 304 -2.22 11.42 -7.43
C GLY A 304 -2.65 11.64 -8.88
N TYR A 305 -3.93 11.81 -9.19
CA TYR A 305 -4.34 12.52 -10.40
C TYR A 305 -4.42 14.02 -10.13
N THR A 306 -4.16 14.84 -11.16
CA THR A 306 -4.33 16.29 -11.04
C THR A 306 -5.83 16.56 -11.15
N PRO A 307 -6.42 17.39 -10.27
CA PRO A 307 -7.85 17.70 -10.35
C PRO A 307 -8.23 18.22 -11.74
N GLY A 308 -9.26 17.60 -12.36
CA GLY A 308 -9.72 17.95 -13.70
C GLY A 308 -8.89 17.39 -14.85
N SER A 309 -7.84 16.59 -14.57
CA SER A 309 -7.07 15.94 -15.63
C SER A 309 -7.97 14.99 -16.42
N GLN A 310 -7.79 14.96 -17.75
CA GLN A 310 -8.69 14.24 -18.66
C GLN A 310 -10.18 14.65 -18.59
N ASN A 311 -10.49 15.84 -18.04
CA ASN A 311 -11.85 16.27 -17.71
C ASN A 311 -12.54 15.35 -16.67
N VAL A 312 -11.75 14.69 -15.82
CA VAL A 312 -12.22 13.78 -14.76
C VAL A 312 -11.95 14.42 -13.39
N ASN A 313 -12.90 14.27 -12.48
CA ASN A 313 -12.81 14.72 -11.09
C ASN A 313 -12.07 13.65 -10.25
N ASP A 314 -10.99 14.04 -9.58
CA ASP A 314 -10.15 13.16 -8.77
C ASP A 314 -10.74 12.86 -7.38
N ASN A 315 -11.95 13.32 -7.08
CA ASN A 315 -12.58 13.16 -5.77
C ASN A 315 -12.83 11.69 -5.38
N PHE A 316 -12.96 10.77 -6.32
CA PHE A 316 -13.13 9.34 -6.02
C PHE A 316 -11.99 8.77 -5.16
N ALA A 317 -10.75 9.24 -5.34
CA ALA A 317 -9.61 8.81 -4.53
C ALA A 317 -9.77 9.10 -3.02
N ARG A 318 -10.72 9.97 -2.61
CA ARG A 318 -11.02 10.25 -1.19
C ARG A 318 -11.79 9.10 -0.52
N ILE A 319 -12.48 8.25 -1.28
CA ILE A 319 -13.19 7.09 -0.73
C ILE A 319 -12.19 6.02 -0.23
N PRO A 320 -11.29 5.46 -1.08
CA PRO A 320 -10.23 4.56 -0.60
C PRO A 320 -9.33 5.17 0.47
N LEU A 321 -9.09 6.50 0.43
CA LEU A 321 -8.35 7.22 1.46
C LEU A 321 -9.04 7.16 2.81
N LYS A 322 -10.34 7.49 2.86
CA LYS A 322 -11.14 7.49 4.09
C LYS A 322 -11.17 6.09 4.69
N ASP A 323 -11.43 5.07 3.88
CA ASP A 323 -11.52 3.69 4.35
C ASP A 323 -10.18 3.22 4.96
N MET A 324 -9.05 3.57 4.32
CA MET A 324 -7.70 3.27 4.85
C MET A 324 -7.42 4.03 6.16
N LEU A 325 -7.82 5.30 6.24
CA LEU A 325 -7.68 6.12 7.45
C LEU A 325 -8.47 5.51 8.62
N GLU A 326 -9.72 5.10 8.38
CA GLU A 326 -10.57 4.49 9.40
C GLU A 326 -10.01 3.15 9.89
N ASP A 327 -9.47 2.32 8.99
CA ASP A 327 -8.83 1.06 9.35
C ASP A 327 -7.52 1.27 10.13
N ALA A 328 -6.68 2.23 9.71
CA ALA A 328 -5.46 2.59 10.42
C ALA A 328 -5.74 3.08 11.84
N VAL A 329 -6.65 4.04 11.99
CA VAL A 329 -7.02 4.59 13.29
C VAL A 329 -7.68 3.53 14.18
N SER A 330 -8.47 2.61 13.60
CA SER A 330 -9.06 1.48 14.33
C SER A 330 -8.02 0.47 14.80
N ALA A 331 -6.87 0.38 14.13
CA ALA A 331 -5.72 -0.44 14.52
C ALA A 331 -4.76 0.29 15.51
N GLY A 332 -5.12 1.49 15.97
CA GLY A 332 -4.34 2.25 16.95
C GLY A 332 -3.24 3.14 16.35
N VAL A 333 -3.25 3.39 15.04
CA VAL A 333 -2.32 4.36 14.42
C VAL A 333 -2.67 5.78 14.88
N ARG A 334 -1.65 6.56 15.26
CA ARG A 334 -1.79 7.91 15.83
C ARG A 334 -2.01 8.97 14.75
N MET A 335 -3.26 9.14 14.36
CA MET A 335 -3.72 10.08 13.33
C MET A 335 -5.09 10.63 13.74
N PHE A 336 -5.49 11.78 13.20
CA PHE A 336 -6.88 12.22 13.33
C PHE A 336 -7.79 11.32 12.51
N ASP A 337 -8.89 10.88 13.11
CA ASP A 337 -9.96 10.25 12.33
C ASP A 337 -10.67 11.28 11.43
N TYR A 338 -11.50 10.76 10.52
CA TYR A 338 -12.17 11.56 9.50
C TYR A 338 -12.97 12.75 10.07
N ASN A 339 -13.66 12.54 11.19
CA ASN A 339 -14.49 13.58 11.81
C ASN A 339 -13.62 14.57 12.60
N GLN A 340 -12.64 14.08 13.35
CA GLN A 340 -11.68 14.94 14.06
C GLN A 340 -10.93 15.86 13.10
N LEU A 341 -10.52 15.35 11.93
CA LEU A 341 -9.84 16.12 10.91
C LEU A 341 -10.74 17.21 10.33
N LYS A 342 -12.02 16.90 10.08
CA LYS A 342 -13.04 17.86 9.65
C LYS A 342 -13.25 18.98 10.67
N GLU A 343 -13.37 18.63 11.94
CA GLU A 343 -13.64 19.59 13.03
C GLU A 343 -12.43 20.49 13.32
N LYS A 344 -11.23 19.91 13.41
CA LYS A 344 -10.01 20.64 13.79
C LYS A 344 -9.32 21.34 12.62
N TYR A 345 -9.39 20.77 11.42
CA TYR A 345 -8.62 21.21 10.24
C TYR A 345 -9.53 21.34 9.00
N GLY A 346 -10.65 22.06 9.13
CA GLY A 346 -11.67 22.15 8.08
C GLY A 346 -11.18 22.52 6.68
N ALA A 347 -10.26 23.49 6.56
CA ALA A 347 -9.70 23.88 5.25
C ALA A 347 -8.88 22.75 4.59
N LEU A 348 -8.01 22.10 5.37
CA LEU A 348 -7.25 20.93 4.91
C LEU A 348 -8.19 19.77 4.56
N PHE A 349 -9.21 19.54 5.38
CA PHE A 349 -10.20 18.50 5.16
C PHE A 349 -10.93 18.71 3.83
N THR A 350 -11.48 19.90 3.58
CA THR A 350 -12.19 20.21 2.33
C THR A 350 -11.31 20.03 1.10
N GLU A 351 -10.02 20.37 1.19
CA GLU A 351 -9.11 20.24 0.05
C GLU A 351 -8.67 18.79 -0.22
N GLN A 352 -8.35 18.03 0.83
CA GLN A 352 -7.66 16.75 0.69
C GLN A 352 -8.49 15.51 1.03
N PHE A 353 -9.54 15.63 1.85
CA PHE A 353 -10.25 14.48 2.44
C PHE A 353 -11.77 14.45 2.18
N GLU A 354 -12.38 15.59 1.85
CA GLU A 354 -13.82 15.68 1.66
C GLU A 354 -14.29 14.82 0.48
N ILE A 355 -15.25 13.93 0.76
CA ILE A 355 -15.95 13.13 -0.25
C ILE A 355 -17.21 13.89 -0.64
N GLN A 356 -17.35 14.21 -1.92
CA GLN A 356 -18.56 14.84 -2.43
C GLN A 356 -19.72 13.83 -2.43
N ASN A 357 -20.92 14.28 -2.05
CA ASN A 357 -22.11 13.42 -1.98
C ASN A 357 -22.38 12.66 -3.28
N GLU A 358 -22.18 13.32 -4.42
CA GLU A 358 -22.38 12.70 -5.74
C GLU A 358 -21.34 11.60 -6.01
N THR A 359 -20.06 11.84 -5.67
CA THR A 359 -19.01 10.81 -5.76
C THR A 359 -19.39 9.56 -4.96
N GLN A 360 -19.84 9.73 -3.71
CA GLN A 360 -20.26 8.61 -2.85
C GLN A 360 -21.46 7.87 -3.45
N ARG A 361 -22.51 8.60 -3.86
CA ARG A 361 -23.73 8.00 -4.43
C ARG A 361 -23.43 7.15 -5.67
N LEU A 362 -22.60 7.68 -6.57
CA LEU A 362 -22.23 6.99 -7.81
C LEU A 362 -21.29 5.80 -7.54
N TYR A 363 -20.36 5.94 -6.61
CA TYR A 363 -19.53 4.83 -6.15
C TYR A 363 -20.37 3.70 -5.55
N ASP A 364 -21.35 4.00 -4.69
CA ASP A 364 -22.21 2.99 -4.06
C ASP A 364 -22.98 2.18 -5.11
N ALA A 365 -23.46 2.84 -6.17
CA ALA A 365 -24.12 2.18 -7.30
C ALA A 365 -23.20 1.20 -8.04
N VAL A 366 -21.93 1.56 -8.24
CA VAL A 366 -20.93 0.67 -8.86
C VAL A 366 -20.52 -0.45 -7.90
N LYS A 367 -20.28 -0.13 -6.62
CA LYS A 367 -19.85 -1.10 -5.62
C LYS A 367 -20.88 -2.20 -5.39
N ALA A 368 -22.17 -1.89 -5.50
CA ALA A 368 -23.25 -2.87 -5.41
C ALA A 368 -23.17 -4.00 -6.46
N LEU A 369 -22.44 -3.80 -7.57
CA LEU A 369 -22.25 -4.80 -8.62
C LEU A 369 -20.94 -5.59 -8.49
N ILE A 370 -20.05 -5.21 -7.57
CA ILE A 370 -18.76 -5.86 -7.35
C ILE A 370 -18.88 -6.71 -6.07
N PRO A 371 -18.66 -8.03 -6.13
CA PRO A 371 -18.74 -8.88 -4.94
C PRO A 371 -17.73 -8.42 -3.88
N SER A 372 -18.13 -8.50 -2.60
CA SER A 372 -17.28 -8.15 -1.45
C SER A 372 -16.54 -9.34 -0.85
N THR A 373 -16.79 -10.54 -1.37
CA THR A 373 -16.22 -11.81 -0.91
C THR A 373 -15.82 -12.66 -2.10
N GLY A 374 -14.92 -13.62 -1.88
CA GLY A 374 -14.38 -14.48 -2.94
C GLY A 374 -12.98 -14.07 -3.36
N LYS A 375 -12.45 -14.71 -4.41
CA LYS A 375 -11.07 -14.43 -4.87
C LYS A 375 -10.96 -13.01 -5.37
N VAL A 376 -9.80 -12.38 -5.13
CA VAL A 376 -9.53 -11.01 -5.57
C VAL A 376 -9.57 -10.91 -7.10
N GLN A 377 -9.10 -11.93 -7.80
CA GLN A 377 -9.19 -12.06 -9.25
C GLN A 377 -10.64 -11.99 -9.74
N ASP A 378 -11.56 -12.70 -9.09
CA ASP A 378 -12.98 -12.68 -9.46
C ASP A 378 -13.61 -11.30 -9.23
N GLN A 379 -13.20 -10.61 -8.15
CA GLN A 379 -13.62 -9.24 -7.87
C GLN A 379 -13.07 -8.23 -8.90
N ILE A 380 -11.82 -8.38 -9.33
CA ILE A 380 -11.22 -7.60 -10.43
C ILE A 380 -12.00 -7.85 -11.72
N THR A 381 -12.26 -9.12 -12.09
CA THR A 381 -13.08 -9.45 -13.26
C THR A 381 -14.47 -8.83 -13.15
N ALA A 382 -15.11 -8.85 -11.98
CA ALA A 382 -16.41 -8.20 -11.79
C ALA A 382 -16.35 -6.67 -11.97
N ALA A 383 -15.31 -6.01 -11.45
CA ALA A 383 -15.08 -4.59 -11.69
C ALA A 383 -14.88 -4.28 -13.19
N MET A 384 -14.15 -5.14 -13.91
CA MET A 384 -13.97 -5.03 -15.37
C MET A 384 -15.26 -5.23 -16.15
N LYS A 385 -16.11 -6.19 -15.74
CA LYS A 385 -17.44 -6.38 -16.36
C LYS A 385 -18.28 -5.11 -16.28
N VAL A 386 -18.28 -4.44 -15.12
CA VAL A 386 -19.02 -3.19 -14.92
C VAL A 386 -18.43 -2.09 -15.82
N TYR A 387 -17.09 -1.95 -15.85
CA TYR A 387 -16.38 -0.99 -16.68
C TYR A 387 -16.68 -1.16 -18.18
N TYR A 388 -16.56 -2.38 -18.72
CA TYR A 388 -16.86 -2.66 -20.12
C TYR A 388 -18.32 -2.41 -20.47
N SER A 389 -19.26 -2.77 -19.59
CA SER A 389 -20.68 -2.47 -19.83
C SER A 389 -20.96 -0.96 -19.86
N ALA A 390 -20.30 -0.19 -19.00
CA ALA A 390 -20.45 1.27 -18.97
C ALA A 390 -19.95 1.91 -20.28
N TYR A 391 -18.73 1.58 -20.70
CA TYR A 391 -18.17 2.14 -21.94
C TYR A 391 -18.86 1.60 -23.20
N GLY A 392 -19.37 0.38 -23.16
CA GLY A 392 -20.19 -0.19 -24.22
C GLY A 392 -21.50 0.56 -24.40
N THR A 393 -22.23 0.83 -23.32
CA THR A 393 -23.45 1.67 -23.38
C THR A 393 -23.13 3.09 -23.86
N LEU A 394 -22.04 3.71 -23.38
CA LEU A 394 -21.61 5.04 -23.86
C LEU A 394 -21.36 5.05 -25.38
N ALA A 395 -20.69 4.03 -25.90
CA ALA A 395 -20.44 3.91 -27.33
C ALA A 395 -21.75 3.77 -28.13
N ARG A 396 -22.69 2.93 -27.68
CA ARG A 396 -23.99 2.73 -28.33
C ARG A 396 -24.88 3.97 -28.24
N SER A 397 -24.83 4.72 -27.13
CA SER A 397 -25.55 5.99 -26.96
C SER A 397 -24.91 7.17 -27.70
N LYS A 398 -23.78 6.96 -28.38
CA LYS A 398 -22.97 8.00 -29.05
C LYS A 398 -22.48 9.08 -28.08
N THR A 399 -22.33 8.73 -26.81
CA THR A 399 -21.77 9.59 -25.78
C THR A 399 -20.26 9.40 -25.77
N ALA A 400 -19.49 10.48 -25.80
CA ALA A 400 -18.05 10.40 -25.83
C ALA A 400 -17.49 9.91 -24.48
N SER A 401 -16.60 8.92 -24.54
CA SER A 401 -15.81 8.43 -23.41
C SER A 401 -14.72 9.43 -23.00
N VAL A 402 -14.10 9.19 -21.84
CA VAL A 402 -13.01 10.01 -21.29
C VAL A 402 -11.90 10.25 -22.33
N SER A 403 -11.32 9.19 -22.90
CA SER A 403 -10.25 9.32 -23.91
C SER A 403 -10.72 9.92 -25.23
N GLN A 404 -12.00 9.78 -25.60
CA GLN A 404 -12.57 10.49 -26.76
C GLN A 404 -12.69 12.00 -26.51
N ASN A 405 -13.07 12.40 -25.29
CA ASN A 405 -13.15 13.81 -24.91
C ASN A 405 -11.76 14.46 -24.92
N VAL A 406 -10.77 13.82 -24.30
CA VAL A 406 -9.39 14.35 -24.27
C VAL A 406 -8.79 14.49 -25.68
N ARG A 407 -9.13 13.60 -26.61
CA ARG A 407 -8.69 13.70 -28.01
C ARG A 407 -9.26 14.89 -28.74
N LYS A 408 -10.55 15.19 -28.54
CA LYS A 408 -11.19 16.37 -29.15
C LYS A 408 -10.46 17.65 -28.75
N ASP A 409 -9.98 17.69 -27.51
CA ASP A 409 -9.30 18.85 -26.93
C ASP A 409 -7.82 18.96 -27.35
N ASN A 410 -7.19 17.89 -27.85
CA ASN A 410 -5.74 17.84 -28.04
C ASN A 410 -5.29 17.15 -29.35
N LYS A 411 -5.54 17.82 -30.49
CA LYS A 411 -5.27 17.32 -31.86
C LYS A 411 -3.80 17.04 -32.19
N PHE A 412 -2.85 17.55 -31.40
CA PHE A 412 -1.41 17.44 -31.68
C PHE A 412 -0.79 16.10 -31.22
N ARG A 413 -1.52 15.31 -30.42
CA ARG A 413 -0.98 14.09 -29.76
C ARG A 413 -0.97 12.84 -30.66
N GLU A 414 -1.35 12.97 -31.94
CA GLU A 414 -1.54 11.86 -32.89
C GLU A 414 -0.45 11.75 -33.98
N ILE A 415 0.79 12.17 -33.73
CA ILE A 415 1.82 12.04 -34.78
C ILE A 415 2.18 10.55 -35.05
N LEU A 416 1.94 9.60 -34.13
CA LEU A 416 2.01 8.14 -34.39
C LEU A 416 1.37 7.30 -33.25
N PRO A 417 0.05 7.05 -33.23
CA PRO A 417 -0.53 6.07 -32.30
C PRO A 417 -0.29 4.65 -32.82
N ILE A 418 0.53 3.87 -32.12
CA ILE A 418 0.85 2.46 -32.47
C ILE A 418 -0.29 1.50 -32.02
N GLY A 419 -1.22 1.97 -31.17
CA GLY A 419 -2.38 1.21 -30.67
C GLY A 419 -3.72 1.98 -30.69
N PRO A 420 -4.84 1.33 -30.34
CA PRO A 420 -6.16 1.95 -30.27
C PRO A 420 -6.17 3.07 -29.22
N SER A 421 -6.88 4.14 -29.54
CA SER A 421 -6.99 5.32 -28.68
C SER A 421 -8.24 5.33 -27.79
N ASP A 422 -9.11 4.32 -27.93
CA ASP A 422 -10.23 4.00 -27.04
C ASP A 422 -10.79 2.58 -27.30
N MET A 423 -11.56 2.09 -26.34
CA MET A 423 -12.29 0.81 -26.41
C MET A 423 -13.25 0.70 -27.60
N ALA A 424 -14.01 1.74 -27.94
CA ALA A 424 -15.02 1.64 -28.99
C ALA A 424 -14.38 1.48 -30.38
N THR A 425 -13.28 2.21 -30.63
CA THR A 425 -12.45 2.04 -31.82
C THR A 425 -11.88 0.63 -31.90
N GLU A 426 -11.44 0.07 -30.78
CA GLU A 426 -10.90 -1.28 -30.73
C GLU A 426 -11.95 -2.35 -31.01
N ILE A 427 -13.08 -2.34 -30.29
CA ILE A 427 -14.17 -3.30 -30.52
C ILE A 427 -14.69 -3.21 -31.95
N SER A 428 -14.85 -2.01 -32.52
CA SER A 428 -15.30 -1.90 -33.91
C SER A 428 -14.32 -2.54 -34.90
N ARG A 429 -13.01 -2.51 -34.61
CA ARG A 429 -12.01 -3.23 -35.43
C ARG A 429 -12.15 -4.74 -35.24
N LEU A 430 -12.27 -5.21 -34.00
CA LEU A 430 -12.43 -6.63 -33.68
C LEU A 430 -13.70 -7.24 -34.30
N GLU A 431 -14.85 -6.56 -34.20
CA GLU A 431 -16.11 -6.99 -34.79
C GLU A 431 -16.06 -7.05 -36.32
N LYS A 432 -15.39 -6.07 -36.96
CA LYS A 432 -15.20 -6.10 -38.41
C LYS A 432 -14.35 -7.30 -38.83
N LEU A 433 -13.31 -7.62 -38.07
CA LEU A 433 -12.46 -8.77 -38.32
C LEU A 433 -13.23 -10.09 -38.12
N GLN A 434 -13.97 -10.25 -37.02
CA GLN A 434 -14.81 -11.43 -36.78
C GLN A 434 -15.85 -11.64 -37.88
N ASN A 435 -16.47 -10.57 -38.39
CA ASN A 435 -17.41 -10.62 -39.51
C ASN A 435 -16.77 -10.94 -40.87
N LEU A 436 -15.48 -10.66 -41.05
CA LEU A 436 -14.72 -10.99 -42.25
C LEU A 436 -14.21 -12.44 -42.24
N THR A 437 -13.95 -13.00 -41.06
CA THR A 437 -13.47 -14.38 -40.88
C THR A 437 -14.60 -15.39 -40.61
N ALA A 438 -15.85 -14.93 -40.49
CA ALA A 438 -17.01 -15.79 -40.29
C ALA A 438 -17.22 -16.78 -41.46
N PRO A 439 -17.37 -18.09 -41.19
CA PRO A 439 -17.31 -19.15 -42.22
C PRO A 439 -18.44 -19.15 -43.27
N ASN A 440 -19.44 -18.27 -43.15
CA ASN A 440 -20.67 -18.29 -43.95
C ASN A 440 -20.80 -17.19 -45.02
N LYS A 441 -19.71 -16.53 -45.46
CA LYS A 441 -19.76 -15.61 -46.62
C LYS A 441 -19.04 -16.18 -47.84
N SER A 442 -19.85 -16.61 -48.83
CA SER A 442 -19.42 -16.95 -50.18
C SER A 442 -18.77 -15.73 -50.85
N GLY A 443 -17.46 -15.81 -51.10
CA GLY A 443 -16.65 -14.71 -51.65
C GLY A 443 -15.57 -14.18 -50.71
N GLY A 444 -15.23 -14.87 -49.63
CA GLY A 444 -14.07 -14.56 -48.78
C GLY A 444 -12.77 -14.60 -49.58
N ILE A 445 -12.41 -13.48 -50.19
CA ILE A 445 -11.04 -13.25 -50.66
C ILE A 445 -10.17 -13.26 -49.42
N ASN A 446 -9.11 -14.07 -49.44
CA ASN A 446 -8.08 -14.07 -48.40
C ASN A 446 -7.21 -12.81 -48.60
N ILE A 447 -7.74 -11.62 -48.26
CA ILE A 447 -7.08 -10.30 -48.45
C ILE A 447 -5.87 -10.15 -47.50
N PHE A 448 -5.64 -11.14 -46.62
CA PHE A 448 -4.54 -11.27 -45.67
C PHE A 448 -3.11 -11.28 -46.26
N ARG A 449 -2.93 -11.05 -47.56
CA ARG A 449 -1.62 -11.00 -48.21
C ARG A 449 -1.12 -9.58 -48.53
N ILE A 450 -1.95 -8.53 -48.40
CA ILE A 450 -1.62 -7.20 -48.97
C ILE A 450 -1.58 -6.04 -47.96
N LEU A 451 -2.08 -6.18 -46.72
CA LEU A 451 -2.07 -5.09 -45.74
C LEU A 451 -1.02 -5.33 -44.63
N SER A 452 -0.08 -4.38 -44.51
CA SER A 452 0.98 -4.12 -43.52
C SER A 452 1.36 -5.23 -42.50
N PRO A 453 2.67 -5.58 -42.35
CA PRO A 453 3.18 -6.53 -41.35
C PRO A 453 2.77 -6.25 -39.90
N VAL A 454 2.45 -4.99 -39.56
CA VAL A 454 2.11 -4.54 -38.20
C VAL A 454 0.73 -5.05 -37.76
N SER A 455 -0.22 -5.16 -38.70
CA SER A 455 -1.60 -5.59 -38.41
C SER A 455 -1.70 -7.09 -38.06
N LYS A 456 -0.86 -7.94 -38.69
CA LYS A 456 -0.78 -9.37 -38.39
C LYS A 456 -0.19 -9.68 -37.01
N ALA A 457 0.77 -8.87 -36.55
CA ALA A 457 1.29 -9.03 -35.19
C ALA A 457 0.23 -8.64 -34.15
N TYR A 458 -0.59 -7.64 -34.44
CA TYR A 458 -1.64 -7.16 -33.55
C TYR A 458 -2.75 -8.20 -33.28
N GLU A 459 -3.17 -8.95 -34.30
CA GLU A 459 -4.19 -10.00 -34.18
C GLU A 459 -3.68 -11.29 -33.51
N PHE A 460 -2.39 -11.62 -33.66
CA PHE A 460 -1.84 -12.86 -33.09
C PHE A 460 -1.68 -12.80 -31.57
N PHE A 461 -1.78 -11.61 -30.98
CA PHE A 461 -1.54 -11.36 -29.55
C PHE A 461 -2.80 -11.02 -28.73
N LEU A 462 -3.99 -10.93 -29.35
CA LEU A 462 -5.22 -10.55 -28.67
C LEU A 462 -6.29 -11.62 -28.81
N ASP A 463 -6.38 -12.50 -27.80
CA ASP A 463 -7.56 -13.31 -27.54
C ASP A 463 -8.45 -12.50 -26.59
N VAL A 464 -9.56 -11.97 -27.08
CA VAL A 464 -10.56 -11.27 -26.24
C VAL A 464 -11.51 -12.34 -25.73
N ASP A 465 -11.59 -12.47 -24.40
CA ASP A 465 -12.42 -13.51 -23.81
C ASP A 465 -13.91 -13.25 -24.09
N ASP A 466 -14.69 -14.31 -24.24
CA ASP A 466 -16.16 -14.24 -24.45
C ASP A 466 -16.87 -13.34 -23.43
N TRP A 467 -16.41 -13.36 -22.16
CA TRP A 467 -17.02 -12.56 -21.11
C TRP A 467 -16.72 -11.06 -21.27
N GLU A 468 -15.58 -10.67 -21.84
CA GLU A 468 -15.21 -9.27 -22.10
C GLU A 468 -16.13 -8.70 -23.19
N PHE A 469 -16.28 -9.44 -24.28
CA PHE A 469 -17.16 -9.09 -25.38
C PHE A 469 -18.63 -9.05 -24.96
N ALA A 470 -19.09 -10.04 -24.20
CA ALA A 470 -20.44 -10.07 -23.65
C ALA A 470 -20.70 -8.90 -22.69
N SER A 471 -19.69 -8.51 -21.89
CA SER A 471 -19.80 -7.38 -20.96
C SER A 471 -19.90 -6.06 -21.70
N TRP A 472 -19.13 -5.86 -22.77
CA TRP A 472 -19.25 -4.69 -23.64
C TRP A 472 -20.67 -4.53 -24.19
N HIS A 473 -21.32 -5.63 -24.56
CA HIS A 473 -22.68 -5.63 -25.12
C HIS A 473 -23.80 -5.54 -24.07
N LYS A 474 -23.47 -5.65 -22.79
CA LYS A 474 -24.44 -5.52 -21.70
C LYS A 474 -24.80 -4.04 -21.48
N GLU A 475 -26.06 -3.77 -21.22
CA GLU A 475 -26.52 -2.42 -20.86
C GLU A 475 -26.14 -2.04 -19.43
N SER A 476 -25.81 -0.77 -19.24
CA SER A 476 -25.44 -0.16 -17.96
C SER A 476 -26.37 1.00 -17.61
N THR A 477 -26.50 1.28 -16.31
CA THR A 477 -27.38 2.35 -15.81
C THR A 477 -26.73 3.74 -15.98
N PRO A 478 -27.52 4.83 -16.06
CA PRO A 478 -26.98 6.19 -16.08
C PRO A 478 -26.03 6.54 -14.94
N GLU A 479 -26.27 6.02 -13.73
CA GLU A 479 -25.41 6.23 -12.56
C GLU A 479 -24.02 5.62 -12.77
N ILE A 480 -23.95 4.36 -13.17
CA ILE A 480 -22.69 3.66 -13.46
C ILE A 480 -21.91 4.37 -14.58
N MET A 481 -22.60 4.79 -15.65
CA MET A 481 -21.96 5.56 -16.73
C MET A 481 -21.41 6.89 -16.21
N SER A 482 -22.19 7.61 -15.39
CA SER A 482 -21.77 8.89 -14.81
C SER A 482 -20.57 8.74 -13.89
N PHE A 483 -20.48 7.63 -13.13
CA PHE A 483 -19.31 7.32 -12.32
C PHE A 483 -18.06 7.24 -13.19
N TYR A 484 -18.08 6.40 -14.22
CA TYR A 484 -16.91 6.16 -15.06
C TYR A 484 -16.53 7.36 -15.95
N GLN A 485 -17.50 8.18 -16.37
CA GLN A 485 -17.20 9.37 -17.15
C GLN A 485 -16.62 10.52 -16.31
N ASN A 486 -17.09 10.68 -15.07
CA ASN A 486 -16.80 11.85 -14.27
C ASN A 486 -15.72 11.62 -13.22
N TYR A 487 -15.46 10.36 -12.82
CA TYR A 487 -14.62 10.06 -11.66
C TYR A 487 -13.53 9.02 -11.88
N ILE A 488 -13.50 8.34 -13.03
CA ILE A 488 -12.47 7.34 -13.35
C ILE A 488 -11.67 7.78 -14.57
N HIS A 489 -10.34 7.80 -14.43
CA HIS A 489 -9.44 8.19 -15.51
C HIS A 489 -9.24 7.04 -16.51
N ASP A 490 -8.80 7.37 -17.72
CA ASP A 490 -8.30 6.38 -18.69
C ASP A 490 -6.77 6.31 -18.55
N SER A 491 -6.28 5.32 -17.79
CA SER A 491 -4.85 5.16 -17.50
C SER A 491 -4.03 4.72 -18.71
N LYS A 492 -4.65 4.06 -19.70
CA LYS A 492 -3.99 3.59 -20.92
C LYS A 492 -3.80 4.74 -21.91
N TYR A 493 -4.75 5.67 -21.98
CA TYR A 493 -4.70 6.77 -22.93
C TYR A 493 -3.45 7.64 -22.80
N GLY A 494 -2.58 7.59 -23.82
CA GLY A 494 -1.36 8.38 -23.90
C GLY A 494 -0.20 7.84 -23.05
N PHE A 495 -0.37 6.68 -22.41
CA PHE A 495 0.70 6.00 -21.67
C PHE A 495 1.68 5.35 -22.65
N MET A 496 2.98 5.67 -22.53
CA MET A 496 4.04 5.19 -23.43
C MET A 496 3.69 5.31 -24.93
N SER A 497 3.03 6.40 -25.34
CA SER A 497 2.55 6.61 -26.72
C SER A 497 1.67 5.46 -27.25
N ASN A 498 0.94 4.79 -26.35
CA ASN A 498 0.11 3.61 -26.62
C ASN A 498 0.91 2.42 -27.18
N ALA A 499 2.20 2.28 -26.81
CA ALA A 499 3.10 1.23 -27.32
C ALA A 499 3.09 -0.08 -26.50
N GLU A 500 2.47 -0.11 -25.32
CA GLU A 500 2.19 -1.35 -24.57
C GLU A 500 1.33 -2.33 -25.38
N PRO A 501 1.28 -3.64 -25.05
CA PRO A 501 0.38 -4.58 -25.73
C PRO A 501 -1.02 -3.98 -25.81
N PHE A 502 -1.50 -3.91 -27.04
CA PHE A 502 -2.21 -2.73 -27.49
C PHE A 502 -3.68 -2.67 -27.04
N SER A 503 -4.20 -3.72 -26.41
CA SER A 503 -5.62 -3.83 -26.14
C SER A 503 -6.12 -3.22 -24.83
N TYR A 504 -7.31 -2.63 -24.88
CA TYR A 504 -8.15 -2.33 -23.72
C TYR A 504 -8.91 -3.55 -23.19
N PHE A 505 -9.03 -4.62 -23.99
CA PHE A 505 -9.68 -5.88 -23.66
C PHE A 505 -8.61 -6.89 -23.27
N ARG A 506 -8.10 -6.69 -22.06
CA ARG A 506 -7.12 -7.57 -21.45
C ARG A 506 -7.29 -7.54 -19.94
N GLN A 507 -7.04 -8.67 -19.32
CA GLN A 507 -6.86 -8.70 -17.87
C GLN A 507 -5.45 -8.25 -17.50
N ARG A 508 -5.35 -7.40 -16.47
CA ARG A 508 -4.06 -7.09 -15.86
C ARG A 508 -3.48 -8.33 -15.20
N THR A 509 -2.16 -8.43 -15.18
CA THR A 509 -1.51 -9.54 -14.51
C THR A 509 -1.65 -9.39 -12.99
N VAL A 510 -2.00 -10.49 -12.33
CA VAL A 510 -2.13 -10.58 -10.87
C VAL A 510 -1.09 -11.59 -10.38
N TYR A 511 -0.19 -11.14 -9.52
CA TYR A 511 0.84 -11.98 -8.92
C TYR A 511 0.51 -12.29 -7.47
N GLU A 512 0.82 -13.52 -7.08
CA GLU A 512 0.97 -13.90 -5.68
C GLU A 512 2.43 -13.69 -5.27
N SER A 513 2.64 -13.42 -3.99
CA SER A 513 3.95 -13.05 -3.48
C SER A 513 4.83 -14.26 -3.26
N ARG A 514 6.04 -14.19 -3.81
CA ARG A 514 7.09 -15.18 -3.62
C ARG A 514 7.91 -14.90 -2.37
N ARG A 515 8.18 -15.95 -1.59
CA ARG A 515 9.08 -15.87 -0.44
C ARG A 515 10.53 -15.86 -0.93
N SER A 516 11.37 -15.06 -0.29
CA SER A 516 12.81 -15.07 -0.54
C SER A 516 13.49 -16.14 0.29
N GLY A 517 14.68 -16.62 -0.09
CA GLY A 517 15.41 -17.62 0.71
C GLY A 517 15.66 -17.17 2.16
N LYS A 518 15.99 -15.88 2.36
CA LYS A 518 16.09 -15.30 3.70
C LYS A 518 14.75 -15.28 4.45
N GLY A 519 13.64 -15.05 3.77
CA GLY A 519 12.32 -15.12 4.37
C GLY A 519 11.91 -16.53 4.78
N GLU A 520 12.27 -17.54 3.99
CA GLU A 520 12.07 -18.95 4.33
C GLU A 520 12.84 -19.33 5.61
N GLU A 521 14.09 -18.89 5.73
CA GLU A 521 14.89 -19.07 6.96
C GLU A 521 14.21 -18.43 8.17
N VAL A 522 13.66 -17.22 8.01
CA VAL A 522 12.95 -16.51 9.08
C VAL A 522 11.64 -17.20 9.45
N ASP A 523 10.91 -17.74 8.48
CA ASP A 523 9.67 -18.49 8.74
C ASP A 523 9.95 -19.76 9.52
N GLN A 524 11.00 -20.49 9.14
CA GLN A 524 11.42 -21.68 9.88
C GLN A 524 11.78 -21.33 11.33
N LYS A 525 12.62 -20.32 11.53
CA LYS A 525 12.98 -19.86 12.87
C LYS A 525 11.75 -19.42 13.68
N THR A 526 10.84 -18.68 13.07
CA THR A 526 9.61 -18.21 13.73
C THR A 526 8.70 -19.37 14.11
N ALA A 527 8.62 -20.42 13.27
CA ALA A 527 7.86 -21.63 13.58
C ALA A 527 8.48 -22.41 14.75
N GLU A 528 9.81 -22.50 14.81
CA GLU A 528 10.55 -23.10 15.92
C GLU A 528 10.32 -22.31 17.22
N ASP A 529 10.48 -20.98 17.18
CA ASP A 529 10.24 -20.09 18.33
C ASP A 529 8.80 -20.24 18.84
N LYS A 530 7.80 -20.27 17.94
CA LYS A 530 6.39 -20.50 18.30
C LYS A 530 6.17 -21.86 18.97
N ALA A 531 6.80 -22.91 18.47
CA ALA A 531 6.68 -24.25 19.06
C ALA A 531 7.27 -24.27 20.47
N VAL A 532 8.45 -23.66 20.67
CA VAL A 532 9.07 -23.51 21.99
C VAL A 532 8.16 -22.72 22.93
N CYS A 533 7.68 -21.56 22.49
CA CYS A 533 6.83 -20.71 23.31
C CYS A 533 5.47 -21.34 23.64
N ALA A 534 4.92 -22.17 22.76
CA ALA A 534 3.71 -22.95 23.05
C ALA A 534 3.94 -23.99 24.17
N VAL A 535 5.15 -24.54 24.29
CA VAL A 535 5.53 -25.44 25.39
C VAL A 535 5.79 -24.65 26.67
N VAL A 536 6.57 -23.57 26.60
CA VAL A 536 6.87 -22.71 27.76
C VAL A 536 5.58 -22.12 28.36
N ASN A 537 4.64 -21.67 27.52
CA ASN A 537 3.36 -21.12 27.99
C ASN A 537 2.35 -22.20 28.43
N ARG A 538 2.63 -23.49 28.19
CA ARG A 538 1.84 -24.60 28.75
C ARG A 538 2.24 -24.91 30.18
N GLU A 539 3.49 -24.66 30.57
CA GLU A 539 3.92 -24.78 31.96
C GLU A 539 3.55 -23.51 32.74
N VAL A 540 2.32 -23.51 33.26
CA VAL A 540 1.93 -23.33 34.68
C VAL A 540 0.41 -23.10 34.69
N GLN A 541 -0.37 -24.18 34.59
CA GLN A 541 -1.65 -24.21 35.29
C GLN A 541 -1.36 -24.63 36.73
N HIS A 542 -1.36 -23.67 37.65
CA HIS A 542 -1.10 -23.91 39.07
C HIS A 542 -2.01 -25.00 39.67
N GLU A 543 -3.17 -25.26 39.07
CA GLU A 543 -4.13 -26.29 39.49
C GLU A 543 -3.59 -27.72 39.28
N GLU A 544 -2.87 -28.02 38.19
CA GLU A 544 -2.35 -29.37 37.94
C GLU A 544 -1.22 -29.75 38.92
N PHE A 545 -0.44 -28.77 39.38
CA PHE A 545 0.64 -29.00 40.34
C PHE A 545 0.11 -29.22 41.76
N PHE A 546 -0.97 -28.52 42.15
CA PHE A 546 -1.65 -28.75 43.43
C PHE A 546 -2.37 -30.11 43.45
N ASP A 547 -3.01 -30.50 42.36
CA ASP A 547 -3.66 -31.82 42.25
C ASP A 547 -2.67 -32.99 42.23
N ALA A 548 -1.47 -32.80 41.67
CA ALA A 548 -0.40 -33.79 41.72
C ALA A 548 0.23 -33.89 43.11
N PHE A 549 0.40 -32.75 43.81
CA PHE A 549 0.93 -32.69 45.17
C PHE A 549 -0.06 -33.25 46.22
N GLU A 550 -1.36 -32.96 46.09
CA GLU A 550 -2.41 -33.53 46.95
C GLU A 550 -2.60 -35.03 46.71
N ARG A 551 -2.49 -35.51 45.46
CA ARG A 551 -2.47 -36.96 45.16
C ARG A 551 -1.26 -37.67 45.77
N ALA A 552 -0.07 -37.09 45.67
CA ALA A 552 1.14 -37.64 46.30
C ALA A 552 1.04 -37.68 47.84
N LYS A 553 0.33 -36.72 48.45
CA LYS A 553 0.03 -36.71 49.89
C LYS A 553 -0.99 -37.78 50.33
N GLN A 554 -1.91 -38.17 49.44
CA GLN A 554 -2.91 -39.20 49.72
C GLN A 554 -2.35 -40.63 49.57
N GLU A 555 -1.31 -40.80 48.75
CA GLU A 555 -0.65 -42.10 48.53
C GLU A 555 0.39 -42.46 49.62
N ASP A 556 0.81 -41.50 50.44
CA ASP A 556 1.77 -41.70 51.54
C ASP A 556 1.09 -41.86 52.93
N LEU A 557 0.21 -42.86 53.08
CA LEU A 557 -0.20 -43.37 54.40
C LEU A 557 0.02 -44.90 54.52
N PRO A 558 0.49 -45.37 55.68
CA PRO A 558 1.41 -46.49 55.80
C PRO A 558 0.75 -47.87 55.84
N LEU A 559 1.54 -48.88 55.47
CA LEU A 559 1.31 -50.31 55.70
C LEU A 559 0.62 -50.58 57.05
N ALA A 560 -0.58 -51.17 56.99
CA ALA A 560 -1.23 -51.80 58.13
C ALA A 560 -1.34 -53.32 57.90
N MET A 561 -0.56 -54.03 58.73
CA MET A 561 -0.54 -55.47 59.07
C MET A 561 -0.36 -56.51 57.98
#